data_AF-A0A519KRT7-F1
#
_entry.id   AF-A0A519KRT7-F1
#
_cell.length_a   1.000
_cell.length_b   1.000
_cell.length_c   1.000
_cell.angle_alpha   90.00
_cell.angle_beta   90.00
_cell.angle_gamma   90.00
#
_symmetry.space_group_name_H-M   'P 1'
#
loop_
_entity.id
_entity.type
_entity.pdbx_description
1 polymer ?
#
loop_
_entity_poly.entity_id
_entity_poly.type
_entity_poly.pdbx_seq_one_letter_code
_entity_poly.pdbx_strand_id
1 'polypeptide(L)' 'PDTIADGSYPLSRSLFIYVKKQNIGVTPGLLTFVQEFLSEGAAARGGYLQDRGLIPLPEDRLQAQRATLAALTPMSAPSK' A
#
# COMPACT_ATOMS: atom_id res chain seq x y z
N PRO A 1 -11.97 -11.87 -11.03
CA PRO A 1 -11.61 -10.59 -10.39
C PRO A 1 -11.93 -10.57 -8.90
N ASP A 2 -13.13 -11.03 -8.52
CA ASP A 2 -13.56 -11.07 -7.11
C ASP A 2 -12.78 -12.07 -6.25
N THR A 3 -12.40 -13.21 -6.82
CA THR A 3 -11.69 -14.30 -6.12
C THR A 3 -10.23 -14.01 -5.74
N ILE A 4 -9.65 -12.90 -6.18
CA ILE A 4 -8.27 -12.53 -5.87
C ILE A 4 -8.19 -11.41 -4.83
N ALA A 5 -9.16 -10.49 -4.84
CA ALA A 5 -9.21 -9.38 -3.90
C ALA A 5 -9.66 -9.80 -2.49
N ASP A 6 -10.38 -10.92 -2.37
CA ASP A 6 -10.84 -11.52 -1.11
C ASP A 6 -9.81 -12.46 -0.46
N GLY A 7 -8.69 -12.74 -1.16
CA GLY A 7 -7.66 -13.68 -0.71
C GLY A 7 -7.99 -15.15 -0.95
N SER A 8 -9.10 -15.47 -1.64
CA SER A 8 -9.52 -16.85 -1.96
C SER A 8 -8.65 -17.49 -3.06
N TYR A 9 -7.85 -16.69 -3.77
CA TYR A 9 -6.91 -17.20 -4.77
C TYR A 9 -5.62 -17.63 -4.08
N PRO A 10 -5.30 -18.95 -4.05
CA PRO A 10 -4.23 -19.50 -3.21
C PRO A 10 -2.82 -19.00 -3.56
N LEU A 11 -2.66 -18.29 -4.69
CA LEU A 11 -1.39 -17.75 -5.17
C LEU A 11 -1.26 -16.23 -5.03
N SER A 12 -2.34 -15.50 -4.71
CA SER A 12 -2.24 -14.05 -4.49
C SER A 12 -1.76 -13.77 -3.08
N ARG A 13 -0.71 -12.97 -2.95
CA ARG A 13 -0.18 -12.53 -1.66
C ARG A 13 -0.20 -11.02 -1.58
N SER A 14 -0.75 -10.50 -0.50
CA SER A 14 -0.72 -9.07 -0.22
C SER A 14 0.73 -8.60 -0.07
N LEU A 15 1.09 -7.55 -0.81
CA LEU A 15 2.35 -6.85 -0.64
C LEU A 15 2.23 -5.88 0.54
N PHE A 16 3.11 -6.00 1.53
CA PHE A 16 3.17 -5.09 2.66
C PHE A 16 4.45 -4.27 2.60
N ILE A 17 4.33 -2.95 2.77
CA ILE A 17 5.44 -2.03 2.91
C ILE A 17 5.44 -1.53 4.36
N TYR A 18 6.43 -1.95 5.15
CA TYR A 18 6.58 -1.53 6.54
C TYR A 18 7.52 -0.34 6.62
N VAL A 19 7.04 0.77 7.18
CA VAL A 19 7.84 1.99 7.34
C VAL A 19 7.90 2.38 8.80
N LYS A 20 9.13 2.56 9.31
CA LYS A 20 9.35 3.13 10.64
C LYS A 20 9.05 4.63 10.59
N LYS A 21 8.07 5.08 11.38
CA LYS A 21 7.72 6.50 11.49
C LYS A 21 8.92 7.40 11.79
N GLN A 22 9.84 6.93 12.63
CA GLN A 22 11.07 7.64 13.01
C GLN A 22 12.00 7.95 11.83
N ASN A 23 11.91 7.19 10.72
CA ASN A 23 12.76 7.39 9.56
C ASN A 23 12.19 8.41 8.57
N ILE A 24 10.93 8.82 8.73
CA ILE A 24 10.29 9.83 7.90
C ILE A 24 10.90 11.20 8.25
N GLY A 25 11.45 11.88 7.24
CA GLY A 25 12.19 13.14 7.41
C GLY A 25 13.70 12.95 7.71
N VAL A 26 14.12 11.76 8.12
CA VAL A 26 15.55 11.41 8.28
C VAL A 26 16.10 10.76 7.01
N THR A 27 15.33 9.82 6.44
CA THR A 27 15.68 9.16 5.17
C THR A 27 15.13 9.99 4.01
N PRO A 28 16.00 10.59 3.18
CA PRO A 28 15.57 11.39 2.03
C PRO A 28 14.69 10.55 1.08
N GLY A 29 13.57 11.12 0.64
CA GLY A 29 12.68 10.49 -0.33
C GLY A 29 11.82 9.33 0.18
N LEU A 30 11.96 8.89 1.44
CA LEU A 30 11.16 7.78 1.98
C LEU A 30 9.66 8.08 1.97
N LEU A 31 9.27 9.30 2.38
CA LEU A 31 7.86 9.71 2.35
C LEU A 31 7.32 9.74 0.92
N THR A 32 8.09 10.34 0.01
CA THR A 32 7.73 10.44 -1.42
C THR A 32 7.59 9.06 -2.05
N PHE A 33 8.46 8.11 -1.71
CA PHE A 33 8.36 6.73 -2.19
C PHE A 33 7.04 6.07 -1.79
N VAL A 34 6.63 6.18 -0.53
CA VAL A 34 5.36 5.59 -0.06
C VAL A 34 4.16 6.32 -0.66
N GLN A 35 4.22 7.65 -0.77
CA GLN A 35 3.17 8.45 -1.41
C GLN A 35 2.98 8.06 -2.88
N GLU A 36 4.07 7.88 -3.61
CA GLU A 36 4.03 7.46 -5.01
C GLU A 36 3.44 6.06 -5.15
N PHE A 37 3.83 5.12 -4.28
CA PHE A 37 3.28 3.77 -4.28
C PHE A 37 1.77 3.70 -4.00
N LEU A 38 1.21 4.71 -3.32
CA LEU A 38 -0.22 4.86 -3.05
C LEU A 38 -0.90 5.89 -3.97
N SER A 39 -0.19 6.38 -4.99
CA SER A 39 -0.77 7.29 -5.97
C SER A 39 -1.78 6.54 -6.84
N GLU A 40 -2.70 7.28 -7.45
CA GLU A 40 -3.64 6.67 -8.40
C GLU A 40 -2.92 6.14 -9.64
N GLY A 41 -1.90 6.85 -10.11
CA GLY A 41 -1.07 6.41 -11.23
C GLY A 41 -0.26 5.14 -10.97
N ALA A 42 -0.05 4.78 -9.69
CA ALA A 42 0.62 3.56 -9.29
C ALA A 42 -0.35 2.43 -8.97
N ALA A 43 -1.17 2.61 -7.93
CA ALA A 43 -1.91 1.52 -7.27
C ALA A 43 -3.39 1.42 -7.64
N ALA A 44 -3.97 2.43 -8.30
CA ALA A 44 -5.35 2.36 -8.77
C ALA A 44 -5.46 1.52 -10.06
N ARG A 45 -6.70 1.27 -10.51
CA ARG A 45 -6.96 0.57 -11.78
C ARG A 45 -6.32 1.33 -12.95
N GLY A 46 -5.53 0.63 -13.76
CA GLY A 46 -4.78 1.24 -14.86
C GLY A 46 -3.48 1.92 -14.44
N GLY A 47 -3.07 1.80 -13.17
CA GLY A 47 -1.78 2.29 -12.70
C GLY A 47 -0.62 1.38 -13.12
N TYR A 48 0.61 1.91 -13.14
CA TYR A 48 1.78 1.20 -13.65
C TYR A 48 2.17 -0.03 -12.81
N LEU A 49 1.67 -0.18 -11.58
CA LEU A 49 1.90 -1.38 -10.79
C LEU A 49 1.15 -2.58 -11.36
N GLN A 50 0.03 -2.35 -12.05
CA GLN A 50 -0.73 -3.38 -12.74
C GLN A 50 0.08 -4.01 -13.87
N ASP A 51 0.76 -3.19 -14.68
CA ASP A 51 1.66 -3.65 -15.75
C ASP A 51 2.87 -4.42 -15.20
N ARG A 52 3.23 -4.17 -13.94
CA ARG A 52 4.31 -4.88 -13.22
C ARG A 52 3.84 -6.13 -12.49
N GLY A 53 2.61 -6.59 -12.77
CA GLY A 53 2.06 -7.83 -12.22
C GLY A 53 1.51 -7.72 -10.80
N LEU A 54 1.35 -6.50 -10.27
CA LEU A 54 0.60 -6.28 -9.04
C LEU A 54 -0.89 -6.13 -9.34
N ILE A 55 -1.71 -6.45 -8.36
CA ILE A 55 -3.16 -6.29 -8.47
C ILE A 55 -3.50 -4.94 -7.85
N PRO A 56 -4.24 -4.07 -8.58
CA PRO A 56 -4.61 -2.77 -8.07
C PRO A 56 -5.44 -2.92 -6.80
N LEU A 57 -5.17 -2.05 -5.84
CA LEU A 57 -5.89 -2.06 -4.57
C LEU A 57 -7.29 -1.48 -4.79
N PRO A 58 -8.36 -2.07 -4.20
CA PRO A 58 -9.68 -1.45 -4.19
C PRO A 58 -9.62 0.00 -3.70
N GLU A 59 -10.45 0.87 -4.28
CA GLU A 59 -10.38 2.32 -4.06
C GLU A 59 -10.60 2.71 -2.59
N ASP A 60 -11.54 2.05 -1.90
CA ASP A 60 -11.79 2.22 -0.48
C ASP A 60 -10.55 1.90 0.38
N ARG A 61 -9.86 0.81 0.05
CA ARG A 61 -8.62 0.41 0.73
C ARG A 61 -7.48 1.36 0.41
N LEU A 62 -7.36 1.82 -0.84
CA LEU A 62 -6.34 2.79 -1.25
C LEU A 62 -6.49 4.12 -0.49
N GLN A 63 -7.72 4.64 -0.40
CA GLN A 63 -8.00 5.86 0.35
C GLN A 63 -7.73 5.68 1.85
N ALA A 64 -8.10 4.54 2.42
CA ALA A 64 -7.78 4.24 3.82
C ALA A 64 -6.26 4.24 4.08
N GLN A 65 -5.44 3.62 3.22
CA GLN A 65 -3.99 3.63 3.36
C GLN A 65 -3.39 5.03 3.18
N ARG A 66 -3.93 5.84 2.26
CA ARG A 66 -3.51 7.24 2.09
C ARG A 66 -3.82 8.08 3.33
N ALA A 67 -4.97 7.88 3.96
CA ALA A 67 -5.33 8.54 5.21
C ALA A 67 -4.39 8.13 6.36
N THR A 68 -4.06 6.83 6.47
CA THR A 68 -3.07 6.32 7.44
C THR A 68 -1.70 6.95 7.23
N LEU A 69 -1.24 7.08 5.97
CA LEU A 69 0.03 7.73 5.65
C LEU A 69 0.00 9.23 5.99
N ALA A 70 -1.07 9.94 5.66
CA ALA A 70 -1.23 11.36 5.98
C ALA A 70 -1.23 11.62 7.50
N ALA A 71 -1.86 10.74 8.27
CA ALA A 71 -1.89 10.82 9.73
C ALA A 71 -0.61 10.27 10.40
N LEU A 72 0.27 9.60 9.64
CA LEU A 72 1.43 8.87 10.17
C LEU A 72 1.06 7.97 11.36
N THR A 73 -0.05 7.24 11.23
CA THR A 73 -0.57 6.37 12.30
C THR A 73 0.38 5.18 12.48
N PRO A 74 0.96 4.98 13.68
CA PRO A 74 1.86 3.86 13.92
C PRO A 74 1.08 2.54 13.97
N MET A 75 1.70 1.48 13.45
CA MET A 75 1.15 0.13 13.54
C MET A 75 1.25 -0.40 14.98
N SER A 76 0.15 -0.96 15.48
CA SER A 76 0.11 -1.67 16.76
C SER A 76 0.99 -2.91 16.71
N ALA A 77 1.57 -3.29 17.85
CA ALA A 77 2.32 -4.54 17.94
C ALA A 77 1.40 -5.73 17.58
N PRO A 78 1.86 -6.69 16.76
CA PRO A 78 1.07 -7.88 16.46
C PRO A 78 0.82 -8.68 17.74
N SER A 79 -0.38 -9.24 17.88
CA SER A 79 -0.70 -10.16 18.96
C SER A 79 0.22 -11.39 18.87
N LYS A 80 0.76 -11.79 20.02
CA LYS A 80 1.66 -12.94 20.16
C LYS A 80 0.98 -14.26 19.82
#